data_AF-A0A383DEE3-F1
#
_entry.id   AF-A0A383DEE3-F1
#
_cell.length_a   1.000
_cell.length_b   1.000
_cell.length_c   1.000
_cell.angle_alpha   90.00
_cell.angle_beta   90.00
_cell.angle_gamma   90.00
#
_symmetry.space_group_name_H-M   'P 1'
#
loop_
_entity.id
_entity.type
_entity.pdbx_description
1 polymer ?
#
loop_
_entity_poly.entity_id
_entity_poly.type
_entity_poly.pdbx_seq_one_letter_code
_entity_poly.pdbx_strand_id
1 'polypeptide(L)'
;MNNLPEIKLHGYHTFSPAAWVLAEGEDAHEFLQSQFSNDLNDLKIGQDCYGLWLDQKGKVHGDSQILRTGQEKFFLFSYHTPETQLLEKLNSFIVADDIDLDGLTEDVEAISFLGNAVGVLKAIVQPTDESNKFLFEEEEVYVIPGR
;
A
#
# COMPACT_ATOMS: atom_id res chain seq x y z
N MET A 1 26.29 10.09 23.43
CA MET A 1 25.92 10.38 22.03
C MET A 1 25.86 9.05 21.31
N ASN A 2 24.68 8.59 20.91
CA ASN A 2 24.57 7.39 20.09
C ASN A 2 25.08 7.77 18.69
N ASN A 3 26.11 7.09 18.22
CA ASN A 3 26.51 7.17 16.82
C ASN A 3 25.32 6.68 16.00
N LEU A 4 24.68 7.58 15.25
CA LEU A 4 23.72 7.18 14.24
C LEU A 4 24.46 6.26 13.26
N PRO A 5 23.87 5.12 12.86
CA PRO A 5 24.50 4.25 11.87
C PRO A 5 24.81 5.05 10.62
N GLU A 6 25.94 4.75 9.97
CA GLU A 6 26.30 5.37 8.69
C GLU A 6 25.18 5.11 7.67
N ILE A 7 24.41 6.16 7.36
CA ILE A 7 23.29 6.07 6.41
C ILE A 7 23.90 6.04 5.01
N LYS A 8 23.93 4.86 4.39
CA LYS A 8 24.38 4.69 3.01
C LYS A 8 23.17 4.52 2.10
N LEU A 9 22.71 5.64 1.52
CA LEU A 9 21.74 5.61 0.44
C LEU A 9 22.47 5.22 -0.86
N HIS A 10 21.96 4.21 -1.56
CA HIS A 10 22.51 3.81 -2.86
C HIS A 10 21.87 4.57 -4.03
N GLY A 11 20.66 5.11 -3.82
CA GLY A 11 19.96 5.98 -4.77
C GLY A 11 18.50 6.18 -4.36
N TYR A 12 17.81 7.05 -5.09
CA TYR A 12 16.37 7.19 -5.03
C TYR A 12 15.78 7.24 -6.45
N HIS A 13 14.48 6.98 -6.57
CA HIS A 13 13.74 7.03 -7.82
C HIS A 13 12.36 7.62 -7.57
N THR A 14 12.05 8.74 -8.24
CA THR A 14 10.72 9.37 -8.24
C THR A 14 9.87 8.75 -9.34
N PHE A 15 8.61 8.49 -9.07
CA PHE A 15 7.68 7.90 -10.03
C PHE A 15 6.23 8.18 -9.65
N SER A 16 5.35 8.22 -10.65
CA SER A 16 3.91 8.12 -10.43
C SER A 16 3.53 6.63 -10.39
N PRO A 17 2.80 6.16 -9.37
CA PRO A 17 2.36 4.78 -9.30
C PRO A 17 1.38 4.42 -10.42
N ALA A 18 1.24 3.13 -10.73
CA ALA A 18 0.19 2.67 -11.64
C ALA A 18 -1.18 2.60 -10.94
N ALA A 19 -1.16 2.35 -9.63
CA ALA A 19 -2.35 2.38 -8.79
C ALA A 19 -2.03 2.82 -7.36
N TRP A 20 -2.92 3.63 -6.80
CA TRP A 20 -3.09 3.94 -5.40
C TRP A 20 -4.59 3.99 -5.09
N VAL A 21 -5.14 2.86 -4.64
CA VAL A 21 -6.58 2.72 -4.35
C VAL A 21 -6.79 2.62 -2.85
N LEU A 22 -7.72 3.40 -2.31
CA LEU A 22 -8.22 3.26 -0.96
C LEU A 22 -9.35 2.24 -0.94
N ALA A 23 -9.27 1.26 -0.06
CA ALA A 23 -10.35 0.35 0.30
C ALA A 23 -10.73 0.58 1.77
N GLU A 24 -11.98 0.98 2.02
CA GLU A 24 -12.46 1.34 3.35
C GLU A 24 -13.87 0.80 3.61
N GLY A 25 -14.10 0.22 4.79
CA GLY A 25 -15.42 -0.30 5.20
C GLY A 25 -15.35 -1.53 6.11
N GLU A 26 -16.47 -1.87 6.77
CA GLU A 26 -16.58 -2.97 7.75
C GLU A 26 -16.13 -4.31 7.15
N ASP A 27 -16.44 -4.53 5.87
CA ASP A 27 -16.15 -5.78 5.15
C ASP A 27 -14.81 -5.75 4.39
N ALA A 28 -14.05 -4.65 4.45
CA ALA A 28 -12.86 -4.46 3.62
C ALA A 28 -11.82 -5.58 3.77
N HIS A 29 -11.58 -6.05 5.00
CA HIS A 29 -10.64 -7.14 5.25
C HIS A 29 -11.10 -8.46 4.62
N GLU A 30 -12.35 -8.87 4.89
CA GLU A 30 -12.88 -10.15 4.42
C GLU A 30 -13.02 -10.16 2.90
N PHE A 31 -13.48 -9.04 2.33
CA PHE A 31 -13.57 -8.83 0.89
C PHE A 31 -12.18 -8.97 0.23
N LEU A 32 -11.18 -8.20 0.68
CA LEU A 32 -9.84 -8.25 0.10
C LEU A 32 -9.21 -9.65 0.25
N GLN A 33 -9.36 -10.30 1.40
CA GLN A 33 -8.88 -11.66 1.62
C GLN A 33 -9.52 -12.68 0.66
N SER A 34 -10.79 -12.51 0.31
CA SER A 34 -11.48 -13.40 -0.62
C SER A 34 -10.97 -13.28 -2.08
N GLN A 35 -10.39 -12.13 -2.44
CA GLN A 35 -9.96 -11.80 -3.80
C GLN A 35 -8.44 -11.92 -4.01
N PHE A 36 -7.65 -11.77 -2.94
CA PHE A 36 -6.20 -11.66 -3.01
C PHE A 36 -5.49 -13.01 -2.87
N SER A 37 -4.38 -13.20 -3.59
CA SER A 37 -3.70 -14.49 -3.60
C SER A 37 -2.90 -14.82 -2.33
N ASN A 38 -2.61 -13.82 -1.50
CA ASN A 38 -1.79 -13.98 -0.31
C ASN A 38 -2.63 -13.80 0.97
N ASP A 39 -2.15 -14.33 2.09
CA ASP A 39 -2.86 -14.30 3.36
C ASP A 39 -2.73 -12.93 4.04
N LEU A 40 -3.87 -12.32 4.36
CA LEU A 40 -4.02 -11.04 5.03
C LEU A 40 -4.43 -11.19 6.50
N ASN A 41 -4.79 -12.38 6.98
CA ASN A 41 -5.36 -12.57 8.32
C ASN A 41 -4.42 -12.11 9.45
N ASP A 42 -3.12 -12.31 9.29
CA ASP A 42 -2.10 -11.86 10.25
C ASP A 42 -1.53 -10.46 9.93
N LEU A 43 -2.07 -9.76 8.92
CA LEU A 43 -1.60 -8.44 8.52
C LEU A 43 -2.02 -7.39 9.53
N LYS A 44 -1.07 -6.90 10.31
CA LYS A 44 -1.32 -5.86 11.32
C LYS A 44 -1.36 -4.47 10.69
N ILE A 45 -1.95 -3.52 11.40
CA ILE A 45 -1.86 -2.10 11.05
C ILE A 45 -0.37 -1.71 10.97
N GLY A 46 0.00 -0.99 9.91
CA GLY A 46 1.40 -0.68 9.58
C GLY A 46 2.17 -1.80 8.92
N GLN A 47 1.50 -2.85 8.47
CA GLN A 47 2.12 -3.89 7.69
C GLN A 47 1.52 -3.92 6.30
N ASP A 48 2.32 -4.45 5.39
CA ASP A 48 2.00 -4.57 3.99
C ASP A 48 2.19 -6.00 3.51
N CYS A 49 1.42 -6.39 2.50
CA CYS A 49 1.49 -7.72 1.90
C CYS A 49 1.43 -7.63 0.38
N TYR A 50 2.44 -8.21 -0.29
CA TYR A 50 2.46 -8.34 -1.74
C TYR A 50 1.64 -9.56 -2.15
N GLY A 51 0.96 -9.46 -3.28
CA GLY A 51 0.19 -10.57 -3.84
C GLY A 51 -0.38 -10.24 -5.21
N LEU A 52 -1.14 -11.21 -5.71
CA LEU A 52 -1.69 -11.20 -7.05
C LEU A 52 -3.22 -11.17 -6.99
N TRP A 53 -3.79 -10.55 -8.01
CA TRP A 53 -5.22 -10.53 -8.28
C TRP A 53 -5.53 -11.57 -9.35
N LEU A 54 -6.23 -12.64 -8.98
CA LEU A 54 -6.47 -13.79 -9.85
C LEU A 54 -7.95 -13.91 -10.25
N ASP A 55 -8.22 -14.69 -11.30
CA ASP A 55 -9.56 -15.25 -11.51
C ASP A 55 -9.69 -16.67 -10.93
N GLN A 56 -10.90 -17.23 -11.03
CA GLN A 56 -11.23 -18.57 -10.54
C GLN A 56 -10.41 -19.70 -11.21
N LYS A 57 -9.72 -19.43 -12.32
CA LYS A 57 -8.83 -20.37 -13.01
C LYS A 57 -7.36 -20.15 -12.65
N GLY A 58 -7.06 -19.21 -11.76
CA GLY A 58 -5.71 -18.84 -11.37
C GLY A 58 -4.97 -17.97 -12.38
N LYS A 59 -5.66 -17.39 -13.38
CA LYS A 59 -5.01 -16.45 -14.30
C LYS A 59 -4.72 -15.15 -13.56
N VAL A 60 -3.53 -14.61 -13.75
CA VAL A 60 -3.14 -13.30 -13.21
C VAL A 60 -3.81 -12.18 -13.99
N HIS A 61 -4.52 -11.31 -13.28
CA HIS A 61 -5.09 -10.07 -13.79
C HIS A 61 -4.31 -8.85 -13.31
N GLY A 62 -3.53 -8.97 -12.24
CA GLY A 62 -2.65 -7.90 -11.77
C GLY A 62 -1.98 -8.28 -10.46
N ASP A 63 -1.32 -7.30 -9.86
CA ASP A 63 -0.63 -7.38 -8.59
C ASP A 63 -0.75 -6.07 -7.82
N SER A 64 -0.57 -6.16 -6.50
CA SER A 64 -0.41 -4.97 -5.66
C SER A 64 0.28 -5.33 -4.34
N GLN A 65 0.79 -4.31 -3.67
CA GLN A 65 0.93 -4.31 -2.24
C GLN A 65 -0.40 -3.89 -1.60
N ILE A 66 -0.84 -4.61 -0.57
CA ILE A 66 -1.92 -4.15 0.31
C ILE A 66 -1.26 -3.64 1.59
N LEU A 67 -1.39 -2.35 1.88
CA LEU A 67 -0.96 -1.71 3.12
C LEU A 67 -2.16 -1.55 4.05
N ARG A 68 -2.11 -2.11 5.25
CA ARG A 68 -3.16 -1.91 6.26
C ARG A 68 -2.87 -0.67 7.09
N THR A 69 -3.70 0.35 6.99
CA THR A 69 -3.53 1.63 7.71
C THR A 69 -4.54 1.84 8.83
N GLY A 70 -5.57 1.00 8.93
CA GLY A 70 -6.54 1.05 10.00
C GLY A 70 -7.22 -0.29 10.24
N GLN A 71 -8.23 -0.29 11.12
CA GLN A 71 -9.05 -1.48 11.36
C GLN A 71 -9.76 -1.93 10.08
N GLU A 72 -10.33 -0.96 9.37
CA GLU A 72 -11.20 -1.10 8.18
C GLU A 72 -10.62 -0.33 6.98
N LYS A 73 -9.33 0.03 7.00
CA LYS A 73 -8.71 0.93 6.02
C LYS A 73 -7.44 0.32 5.43
N PHE A 74 -7.41 0.20 4.11
CA PHE A 74 -6.34 -0.43 3.35
C PHE A 74 -6.01 0.39 2.10
N PHE A 75 -4.73 0.45 1.74
CA PHE A 75 -4.28 0.99 0.45
C PHE A 75 -3.76 -0.14 -0.44
N LEU A 76 -4.18 -0.13 -1.70
CA LEU A 76 -3.70 -1.02 -2.74
C LEU A 76 -2.77 -0.23 -3.64
N PHE A 77 -1.49 -0.56 -3.60
CA PHE A 77 -0.44 0.09 -4.37
C PHE A 77 0.10 -0.85 -5.44
N SER A 78 0.24 -0.38 -6.68
CA SER A 78 0.92 -1.15 -7.73
C SER A 78 1.87 -0.29 -8.55
N TYR A 79 3.03 -0.87 -8.87
CA TYR A 79 3.98 -0.29 -9.83
C TYR A 79 3.51 -0.45 -11.28
N HIS A 80 2.70 -1.48 -11.57
CA HIS A 80 2.45 -1.92 -12.95
C HIS A 80 0.99 -2.19 -13.28
N THR A 81 0.17 -2.57 -12.30
CA THR A 81 -1.25 -2.79 -12.51
C THR A 81 -1.99 -1.45 -12.43
N PRO A 82 -2.66 -1.00 -13.51
CA PRO A 82 -3.38 0.26 -13.50
C PRO A 82 -4.53 0.28 -12.51
N GLU A 83 -4.79 1.45 -11.93
CA GLU A 83 -5.91 1.70 -11.03
C GLU A 83 -7.25 1.25 -11.63
N THR A 84 -7.53 1.65 -12.87
CA THR A 84 -8.78 1.31 -13.56
C THR A 84 -8.99 -0.19 -13.64
N GLN A 85 -7.93 -0.96 -13.87
CA GLN A 85 -7.99 -2.41 -13.94
C GLN A 85 -8.27 -3.04 -12.57
N LEU A 86 -7.68 -2.52 -11.49
CA LEU A 86 -7.98 -2.97 -10.12
C LEU A 86 -9.43 -2.66 -9.74
N LEU A 87 -9.87 -1.43 -9.97
CA LEU A 87 -11.23 -0.99 -9.67
C LEU A 87 -12.27 -1.78 -10.49
N GLU A 88 -12.08 -1.95 -11.80
CA GLU A 88 -12.97 -2.76 -12.64
C GLU A 88 -13.10 -4.19 -12.12
N LYS A 89 -11.96 -4.82 -11.77
CA LYS A 89 -11.96 -6.17 -11.21
C LYS A 89 -12.71 -6.21 -9.88
N LEU A 90 -12.28 -5.43 -8.89
CA LEU A 90 -12.79 -5.53 -7.52
C LEU A 90 -14.27 -5.14 -7.43
N ASN A 91 -14.68 -4.04 -8.09
CA ASN A 91 -16.09 -3.65 -8.11
C ASN A 91 -17.01 -4.72 -8.69
N SER A 92 -16.53 -5.57 -9.61
CA SER A 92 -17.35 -6.67 -10.16
C SER A 92 -17.68 -7.78 -9.17
N PHE A 93 -16.97 -7.83 -8.02
CA PHE A 93 -17.18 -8.82 -6.96
C PHE A 93 -17.87 -8.26 -5.72
N ILE A 94 -18.05 -6.94 -5.61
CA ILE A 94 -18.81 -6.32 -4.51
C ILE A 94 -20.30 -6.60 -4.77
N VAL A 95 -20.98 -7.22 -3.79
CA VAL A 95 -22.43 -7.52 -3.93
C VAL A 95 -23.23 -6.90 -2.80
N ALA A 96 -22.90 -7.24 -1.55
CA ALA A 96 -23.57 -6.74 -0.37
C ALA A 96 -22.57 -6.32 0.72
N ASP A 97 -21.28 -6.37 0.40
CA ASP A 97 -20.17 -6.00 1.27
C ASP A 97 -20.19 -4.49 1.52
N ASP A 98 -20.05 -4.07 2.76
CA ASP A 98 -19.85 -2.68 3.17
C ASP A 98 -18.38 -2.29 2.97
N ILE A 99 -18.07 -1.92 1.73
CA ILE A 99 -16.74 -1.48 1.29
C ILE A 99 -16.87 -0.47 0.15
N ASP A 100 -16.13 0.64 0.29
CA ASP A 100 -15.91 1.62 -0.76
C ASP A 100 -14.48 1.47 -1.33
N LEU A 101 -14.36 1.65 -2.65
CA LEU A 101 -13.09 1.61 -3.39
C LEU A 101 -12.87 2.93 -4.14
N ASP A 102 -11.92 3.73 -3.68
CA ASP A 102 -11.59 5.03 -4.26
C ASP A 102 -10.24 5.01 -4.99
N GLY A 103 -10.25 5.40 -6.26
CA GLY A 103 -9.03 5.64 -7.03
C GLY A 103 -8.43 7.00 -6.71
N LEU A 104 -7.20 7.01 -6.20
CA LEU A 104 -6.47 8.20 -5.73
C LEU A 104 -5.08 8.32 -6.40
N THR A 105 -4.86 7.62 -7.51
CA THR A 105 -3.54 7.55 -8.18
C THR A 105 -3.08 8.91 -8.69
N GLU A 106 -3.99 9.78 -9.14
CA GLU A 106 -3.65 11.11 -9.63
C GLU A 106 -3.25 12.08 -8.51
N ASP A 107 -3.58 11.77 -7.26
CA ASP A 107 -3.31 12.61 -6.09
C ASP A 107 -1.96 12.29 -5.44
N VAL A 108 -1.20 11.32 -5.97
CA VAL A 108 0.03 10.83 -5.35
C VAL A 108 1.24 10.81 -6.29
N GLU A 109 2.37 11.25 -5.74
CA GLU A 109 3.71 11.03 -6.30
C GLU A 109 4.52 10.18 -5.32
N ALA A 110 5.37 9.29 -5.84
CA ALA A 110 6.09 8.33 -5.02
C ALA A 110 7.60 8.42 -5.19
N ILE A 111 8.32 8.12 -4.10
CA ILE A 111 9.78 8.06 -4.09
C ILE A 111 10.20 6.70 -3.52
N SER A 112 10.92 5.91 -4.31
CA SER A 112 11.59 4.71 -3.83
C SER A 112 13.01 5.05 -3.39
N PHE A 113 13.42 4.59 -2.22
CA PHE A 113 14.78 4.72 -1.71
C PHE A 113 15.46 3.34 -1.70
N LEU A 114 16.69 3.26 -2.22
CA LEU A 114 17.45 2.00 -2.32
C LEU A 114 18.60 1.95 -1.30
N GLY A 115 18.74 0.82 -0.62
CA GLY A 115 19.76 0.60 0.41
C GLY A 115 19.22 0.79 1.82
N ASN A 116 20.05 1.34 2.73
CA ASN A 116 19.63 1.57 4.12
C ASN A 116 18.81 2.87 4.25
N ALA A 117 17.69 2.91 3.52
CA ALA A 117 16.79 4.04 3.42
C ALA A 117 16.04 4.36 4.72
N VAL A 118 15.87 3.37 5.61
CA VAL A 118 15.20 3.53 6.90
C VAL A 118 15.85 4.63 7.73
N GLY A 119 17.17 4.82 7.62
CA GLY A 119 17.88 5.92 8.26
C GLY A 119 17.50 7.30 7.73
N VAL A 120 17.29 7.41 6.41
CA VAL A 120 16.83 8.65 5.76
C VAL A 120 15.40 8.97 6.19
N LEU A 121 14.50 8.00 6.12
CA LEU A 121 13.09 8.18 6.50
C LEU A 121 12.97 8.70 7.94
N LYS A 122 13.68 8.10 8.90
CA LYS A 122 13.69 8.57 10.30
C LYS A 122 14.15 10.02 10.48
N ALA A 123 14.90 10.57 9.53
CA ALA A 123 15.39 11.94 9.58
C ALA A 123 14.42 12.96 8.97
N ILE A 124 13.49 12.52 8.10
CA ILE A 124 12.62 13.41 7.32
C ILE A 124 11.15 13.26 7.66
N VAL A 125 10.70 12.10 8.13
CA VAL A 125 9.30 11.84 8.45
C VAL A 125 9.10 11.53 9.94
N GLN A 126 8.00 11.99 10.52
CA GLN A 126 7.60 11.68 11.89
C GLN A 126 6.45 10.67 11.89
N PRO A 127 6.57 9.53 12.61
CA PRO A 127 5.48 8.56 12.70
C PRO A 127 4.28 9.23 13.38
N THR A 128 3.10 9.09 12.78
CA THR A 128 1.86 9.60 13.40
C THR A 128 1.24 8.58 14.34
N ASP A 129 1.36 7.31 13.97
CA ASP A 129 0.86 6.15 14.69
C ASP A 129 1.54 4.88 14.13
N GLU A 130 0.96 3.71 14.39
CA GLU A 130 1.45 2.43 13.87
C GLU A 130 1.04 2.14 12.43
N SER A 131 0.31 3.02 11.72
CA SER A 131 -0.29 2.74 10.40
C SER A 131 0.65 2.84 9.19
N ASN A 132 1.96 2.99 9.41
CA ASN A 132 2.93 3.44 8.40
C ASN A 132 2.57 4.78 7.74
N LYS A 133 1.76 5.59 8.42
CA LYS A 133 1.47 6.97 8.05
C LYS A 133 2.38 7.92 8.80
N PHE A 134 2.89 8.89 8.07
CA PHE A 134 3.81 9.90 8.57
C PHE A 134 3.39 11.29 8.12
N LEU A 135 3.86 12.32 8.83
CA LEU A 135 3.70 13.72 8.41
C LEU A 135 5.00 14.29 7.86
N PHE A 136 4.87 15.02 6.74
CA PHE A 136 5.91 15.84 6.15
C PHE A 136 5.32 17.19 5.71
N GLU A 137 5.72 18.29 6.34
CA GLU A 137 5.23 19.65 5.99
C GLU A 137 3.69 19.75 5.87
N GLU A 138 2.95 19.10 6.78
CA GLU A 138 1.47 19.01 6.80
C GLU A 138 0.83 18.04 5.79
N GLU A 139 1.64 17.38 4.95
CA GLU A 139 1.19 16.32 4.04
C GLU A 139 1.30 14.93 4.66
N GLU A 140 0.36 14.03 4.32
CA GLU A 140 0.41 12.63 4.72
C GLU A 140 1.31 11.81 3.78
N VAL A 141 2.25 11.06 4.36
CA VAL A 141 3.15 10.18 3.63
C VAL A 141 2.98 8.75 4.12
N TYR A 142 2.74 7.82 3.19
CA TYR A 142 2.66 6.39 3.48
C TYR A 142 3.97 5.70 3.11
N VAL A 143 4.51 4.90 4.03
CA VAL A 143 5.73 4.13 3.79
C VAL A 143 5.38 2.67 3.56
N ILE A 144 5.70 2.18 2.37
CA ILE A 144 5.63 0.75 2.05
C ILE A 144 7.06 0.19 2.06
N PRO A 145 7.38 -0.75 2.97
CA PRO A 145 8.64 -1.47 2.92
C PRO A 145 8.84 -2.18 1.58
N GLY A 146 9.76 -1.67 0.76
CA GLY A 146 10.23 -2.39 -0.41
C GLY A 146 10.98 -3.67 0.02
N ARG A 147 10.77 -4.78 -0.70
CA ARG A 147 11.57 -6.00 -0.56
C ARG A 147 12.74 -6.01 -1.53
#